data_AF-A0A0G2A962-F1
#
_entry.id   AF-A0A0G2A962-F1
#
_cell.length_a   1.000
_cell.length_b   1.000
_cell.length_c   1.000
_cell.angle_alpha   90.00
_cell.angle_beta   90.00
_cell.angle_gamma   90.00
#
_symmetry.space_group_name_H-M   'P 1'
#
loop_
_entity.id
_entity.type
_entity.pdbx_description
1 polymer ?
#
loop_
_entity_poly.entity_id
_entity_poly.type
_entity_poly.pdbx_seq_one_letter_code
_entity_poly.pdbx_strand_id
1 'polypeptide(L)'
;MCGILGITEKNEALVRAAAKTMAHRGPDAFGIFSDDNVTLGHNRLSIIDLDARSNQPMHAGGCSIVFNGEIYNFRELKSELQNLGCSFKTGSD
;
A
#
# COMPACT_ATOMS: atom_id res chain seq x y z
N MET A 1 1.63 10.13 -8.82
CA MET A 1 2.26 9.52 -7.63
C MET A 1 1.21 9.32 -6.56
N CYS A 2 1.08 8.11 -6.01
CA CYS A 2 0.12 7.72 -4.96
C CYS A 2 0.00 8.74 -3.79
N GLY A 3 -1.12 8.68 -3.08
CA GLY A 3 -1.32 9.37 -1.80
C GLY A 3 -1.29 8.39 -0.63
N ILE A 4 -0.60 8.73 0.45
CA ILE A 4 -0.54 7.93 1.69
C ILE A 4 -0.95 8.76 2.90
N LEU A 5 -1.59 8.10 3.87
CA LEU A 5 -2.08 8.68 5.12
C LEU A 5 -1.86 7.68 6.26
N GLY A 6 -1.57 8.19 7.45
CA GLY A 6 -1.46 7.37 8.65
C GLY A 6 -1.71 8.20 9.90
N ILE A 7 -2.46 7.64 10.86
CA ILE A 7 -2.69 8.21 12.19
C ILE A 7 -2.59 7.10 13.25
N THR A 8 -2.12 7.43 14.45
CA THR A 8 -1.97 6.50 15.57
C THR A 8 -3.22 6.45 16.45
N GLU A 9 -4.37 6.27 15.80
CA GLU A 9 -5.65 5.99 16.43
C GLU A 9 -6.57 5.24 15.47
N LYS A 10 -7.59 4.60 16.02
CA LYS A 10 -8.67 3.97 15.24
C LYS A 10 -9.67 5.01 14.77
N ASN A 11 -9.46 5.58 13.59
CA ASN A 11 -10.32 6.62 13.03
C ASN A 11 -10.38 6.58 11.50
N GLU A 12 -11.08 5.58 10.98
CA GLU A 12 -11.28 5.39 9.54
C GLU A 12 -11.96 6.56 8.85
N ALA A 13 -12.91 7.21 9.54
CA ALA A 13 -13.68 8.32 8.98
C ALA A 13 -12.77 9.51 8.65
N LEU A 14 -11.86 9.85 9.58
CA LEU A 14 -10.89 10.93 9.39
C LEU A 14 -9.93 10.61 8.23
N VAL A 15 -9.35 9.40 8.21
CA VAL A 15 -8.43 8.99 7.14
C VAL A 15 -9.12 8.98 5.78
N ARG A 16 -10.36 8.49 5.70
CA ARG A 16 -11.15 8.51 4.45
C ARG A 16 -11.46 9.93 3.99
N ALA A 17 -11.80 10.84 4.91
CA ALA A 17 -12.04 12.24 4.57
C ALA A 17 -10.76 12.91 4.05
N ALA A 18 -9.62 12.69 4.71
CA ALA A 18 -8.32 13.18 4.27
C ALA A 18 -7.89 12.58 2.92
N ALA A 19 -8.17 11.29 2.68
CA ALA A 19 -7.84 10.64 1.40
C ALA A 19 -8.55 11.29 0.21
N LYS A 20 -9.79 11.75 0.40
CA LYS A 20 -10.54 12.45 -0.66
C LYS A 20 -9.86 13.74 -1.12
N THR A 21 -9.19 14.48 -0.24
CA THR A 21 -8.50 15.73 -0.63
C THR A 21 -7.26 15.46 -1.49
N MET A 22 -6.73 14.22 -1.43
CA MET A 22 -5.59 13.75 -2.22
C MET A 22 -5.99 12.79 -3.35
N ALA A 23 -7.26 12.76 -3.76
CA ALA A 23 -7.73 11.82 -4.79
C ALA A 23 -6.97 11.96 -6.13
N HIS A 24 -6.53 13.18 -6.47
CA HIS A 24 -5.74 13.46 -7.67
C HIS A 24 -4.38 12.73 -7.72
N ARG A 25 -3.88 12.25 -6.57
CA ARG A 25 -2.61 11.53 -6.46
C ARG A 25 -2.74 10.02 -6.72
N GLY A 26 -3.94 9.47 -6.74
CA GLY A 26 -4.14 8.04 -6.99
C GLY A 26 -5.58 7.78 -7.34
N PRO A 27 -5.99 8.04 -8.59
CA PRO A 27 -7.38 7.96 -8.99
C PRO A 27 -7.87 6.52 -9.21
N ASP A 28 -6.99 5.52 -9.23
CA ASP A 28 -7.33 4.17 -9.71
C ASP A 28 -7.94 3.30 -8.60
N ALA A 29 -7.46 3.43 -7.36
CA ALA A 29 -8.00 2.68 -6.23
C ALA A 29 -7.79 3.41 -4.91
N PHE A 30 -8.65 3.12 -3.93
CA PHE A 30 -8.49 3.54 -2.54
C PHE A 30 -8.53 2.31 -1.63
N GLY A 31 -7.64 2.27 -0.65
CA GLY A 31 -7.63 1.28 0.41
C GLY A 31 -7.41 1.88 1.78
N ILE A 32 -7.89 1.18 2.80
CA ILE A 32 -7.75 1.56 4.21
C ILE A 32 -7.44 0.31 5.04
N PHE A 33 -6.56 0.46 6.01
CA PHE A 33 -6.32 -0.51 7.08
C PHE A 33 -6.53 0.20 8.41
N SER A 34 -7.22 -0.42 9.35
CA SER A 34 -7.43 0.13 10.68
C SER A 34 -7.41 -1.00 11.70
N ASP A 35 -6.66 -0.79 12.77
CA ASP A 35 -6.74 -1.56 14.01
C ASP A 35 -7.00 -0.61 15.20
N ASP A 36 -6.86 -1.11 16.43
CA ASP A 36 -7.15 -0.32 17.62
C ASP A 36 -6.14 0.82 17.88
N ASN A 37 -4.96 0.78 17.25
CA ASN A 37 -3.86 1.71 17.48
C ASN A 37 -3.49 2.54 16.25
N VAL A 38 -3.79 2.08 15.03
CA VAL A 38 -3.38 2.76 13.80
C VAL A 38 -4.45 2.68 12.72
N THR A 39 -4.56 3.75 11.93
CA THR A 39 -5.33 3.77 10.68
C THR A 39 -4.44 4.27 9.54
N LEU A 40 -4.31 3.48 8.47
CA LEU A 40 -3.54 3.77 7.27
C LEU A 40 -4.48 3.89 6.07
N GLY A 41 -4.24 4.87 5.19
CA GLY A 41 -4.99 5.07 3.95
C GLY A 41 -4.07 5.18 2.74
N HIS A 42 -4.52 4.67 1.59
CA HIS A 42 -3.78 4.71 0.34
C HIS A 42 -4.68 5.06 -0.84
N ASN A 43 -4.29 6.07 -1.63
CA ASN A 43 -4.82 6.33 -2.96
C ASN A 43 -3.78 5.85 -3.98
N ARG A 44 -4.15 4.87 -4.80
CA ARG A 44 -3.25 4.22 -5.75
C ARG A 44 -3.30 4.88 -7.12
N LEU A 45 -2.13 5.23 -7.64
CA LEU A 45 -1.87 5.35 -9.07
C LEU A 45 -1.16 4.08 -9.51
N SER A 46 -1.77 3.31 -10.38
CA SER A 46 -1.33 1.98 -10.78
C SER A 46 -0.36 2.10 -11.95
N ILE A 47 0.93 1.85 -11.70
CA ILE A 47 2.00 1.90 -12.72
C ILE A 47 2.58 0.51 -12.94
N ILE A 48 2.99 -0.17 -11.86
CA ILE A 48 3.51 -1.54 -11.87
C ILE A 48 2.43 -2.46 -11.28
N ASP A 49 2.17 -3.58 -11.97
CA ASP A 49 1.14 -4.57 -11.66
C ASP A 49 -0.26 -3.97 -11.49
N LEU A 50 -0.96 -3.81 -12.60
CA LEU A 50 -2.26 -3.11 -12.65
C LEU A 50 -3.42 -3.92 -12.04
N ASP A 51 -3.16 -5.14 -11.56
CA ASP A 51 -4.17 -6.00 -10.97
C ASP A 51 -4.66 -5.45 -9.61
N ALA A 52 -5.94 -5.62 -9.31
CA ALA A 52 -6.56 -5.21 -8.05
C ALA A 52 -5.95 -5.90 -6.83
N ARG A 53 -5.36 -7.10 -6.97
CA ARG A 53 -4.63 -7.79 -5.90
C ARG A 53 -3.42 -7.00 -5.40
N SER A 54 -2.96 -6.02 -6.17
CA SER A 54 -1.82 -5.14 -5.87
C SER A 54 -2.24 -3.78 -5.32
N ASN A 55 -3.54 -3.61 -5.02
CA ASN A 55 -4.01 -2.48 -4.24
C ASN A 55 -3.46 -2.54 -2.82
N GLN A 56 -3.15 -1.36 -2.27
CA GLN A 56 -2.61 -1.22 -0.91
C GLN A 56 -3.72 -0.74 0.04
N PRO A 57 -3.64 -0.98 1.36
CA PRO A 57 -2.49 -1.51 2.12
C PRO A 57 -2.09 -2.96 1.77
N MET A 58 -0.79 -3.25 1.76
CA MET A 58 -0.28 -4.61 1.59
C MET A 58 -0.05 -5.28 2.95
N HIS A 59 -0.27 -6.60 3.01
CA HIS A 59 -0.17 -7.39 4.23
C HIS A 59 0.76 -8.59 4.07
N ALA A 60 1.81 -8.65 4.91
CA ALA A 60 2.77 -9.76 4.94
C ALA A 60 3.41 -9.89 6.33
N GLY A 61 3.55 -11.12 6.83
CA GLY A 61 4.29 -11.38 8.08
C GLY A 61 3.76 -10.69 9.33
N GLY A 62 2.45 -10.37 9.39
CA GLY A 62 1.85 -9.60 10.49
C GLY A 62 2.02 -8.08 10.36
N CYS A 63 2.67 -7.60 9.30
CA CYS A 63 2.83 -6.18 9.01
C CYS A 63 1.82 -5.71 7.96
N SER A 64 1.39 -4.46 8.09
CA SER A 64 0.59 -3.73 7.11
C SER A 64 1.39 -2.52 6.62
N ILE A 65 1.45 -2.30 5.31
CA ILE A 65 2.20 -1.18 4.71
C ILE A 65 1.37 -0.42 3.68
N VAL A 66 1.59 0.91 3.64
CA VAL A 66 1.22 1.79 2.54
C VAL A 66 2.49 2.45 2.00
N PHE A 67 2.59 2.60 0.70
CA PHE A 67 3.80 3.04 0.01
C PHE A 67 3.47 3.97 -1.15
N ASN A 68 4.26 5.04 -1.27
CA ASN A 68 4.29 5.91 -2.45
C ASN A 68 5.75 6.04 -2.92
N GLY A 69 6.05 5.43 -4.05
CA GLY A 69 7.37 5.47 -4.68
C GLY A 69 7.48 4.33 -5.68
N GLU A 70 8.71 4.04 -6.09
CA GLU A 70 9.07 2.91 -6.94
C GLU A 70 10.37 2.29 -6.39
N ILE A 71 10.38 0.99 -6.12
CA ILE A 71 11.60 0.24 -5.76
C ILE A 71 12.21 -0.31 -7.04
N TYR A 72 13.13 0.43 -7.66
CA TYR A 72 13.66 0.09 -8.98
C TYR A 72 14.30 -1.30 -9.09
N ASN A 73 14.94 -1.78 -8.02
CA ASN A 73 15.60 -3.08 -7.96
C ASN A 73 14.73 -4.18 -7.30
N PHE A 74 13.40 -4.04 -7.32
CA PHE A 74 12.50 -4.99 -6.66
C PHE A 74 12.60 -6.41 -7.22
N ARG A 75 13.01 -6.59 -8.48
CA ARG A 75 13.13 -7.92 -9.10
C ARG A 75 14.31 -8.69 -8.53
N GLU A 76 15.43 -8.01 -8.33
CA GLU A 76 16.63 -8.53 -7.68
C GLU A 76 16.33 -8.86 -6.23
N LEU A 77 15.76 -7.90 -5.48
CA LEU A 77 15.36 -8.09 -4.08
C LEU A 77 14.36 -9.24 -3.91
N LYS A 78 13.37 -9.35 -4.80
CA LYS A 78 12.38 -10.44 -4.78
C LYS A 78 13.05 -11.79 -4.98
N SER A 79 14.01 -11.88 -5.90
CA SER A 79 14.77 -13.12 -6.15
C SER A 79 15.61 -13.51 -4.94
N GLU A 80 16.31 -12.55 -4.32
CA GLU A 80 17.07 -12.76 -3.09
C GLU A 80 16.17 -13.23 -1.93
N LEU A 81 15.04 -12.57 -1.72
CA LEU A 81 14.08 -12.91 -0.66
C LEU A 81 13.39 -14.26 -0.91
N GLN A 82 13.10 -14.61 -2.17
CA GLN A 82 12.58 -15.93 -2.52
C GLN A 82 13.58 -17.05 -2.20
N ASN A 83 14.88 -16.82 -2.43
CA ASN A 83 15.94 -17.76 -2.05
C ASN A 83 16.06 -17.92 -0.52
N LEU A 84 15.64 -16.91 0.24
CA LEU A 84 15.54 -16.96 1.71
C LEU A 84 14.20 -17.55 2.20
N GLY A 85 13.32 -17.98 1.29
CA GLY A 85 12.05 -18.63 1.61
C GLY A 85 10.83 -17.70 1.67
N CYS A 86 10.95 -16.43 1.27
CA CYS A 86 9.81 -15.51 1.24
C CYS A 86 8.88 -15.79 0.05
N SER A 87 7.56 -15.80 0.30
CA SER A 87 6.53 -15.89 -0.74
C SER A 87 5.94 -14.53 -1.08
N PHE A 88 5.63 -14.28 -2.37
CA PHE A 88 5.05 -13.02 -2.84
C PHE A 88 3.67 -13.24 -3.46
N LYS A 89 2.72 -12.36 -3.13
CA LYS A 89 1.33 -12.42 -3.62
C LYS A 89 1.07 -11.56 -4.86
N THR A 90 1.90 -10.55 -5.07
CA THR A 90 1.77 -9.52 -6.11
C THR A 90 3.02 -9.46 -6.98
N GLY A 91 2.90 -8.85 -8.15
CA GLY A 91 4.00 -8.47 -9.05
C GLY A 91 4.43 -7.01 -8.93
N SER A 92 3.81 -6.24 -8.02
CA SER A 92 4.29 -4.91 -7.61
C SER A 92 5.72 -4.98 -7.09
N ASP A 93 6.41 -3.86 -7.20
CA ASP A 93 7.57 -3.55 -6.38
C ASP A 93 7.19 -3.45 -4.89
#